data_AF-A0A8T5ZRQ4-F1
#
_entry.id   AF-A0A8T5ZRQ4-F1
#
_cell.length_a   1.000
_cell.length_b   1.000
_cell.length_c   1.000
_cell.angle_alpha   90.00
_cell.angle_beta   90.00
_cell.angle_gamma   90.00
#
_symmetry.space_group_name_H-M   'P 1'
#
loop_
_entity.id
_entity.type
_entity.pdbx_description
1 polymer ?
#
loop_
_entity_poly.entity_id
_entity_poly.type
_entity_poly.pdbx_seq_one_letter_code
_entity_poly.pdbx_strand_id
1 'polypeptide(L)'
;PLVNRRIPIVGDEHADMEKGTGCVKITPAHDFNDYEVGKRHALPMINILTFDGDIRESAQVFDTKGNESDVYSSEIPAEFQKLERFAARKAVVAAVDALGLLEEIKPHDLTVPYGDRGGVVIEPMLTDQWYVRADVLAKPAVEAVENGDIQFVPKQYENMYFSWMRDIQDWCISRQLWWGHRIPAWYDEAGNVYVGRNEDEVRKENNLGADVVLRQDEDVLDTWFSSALWTFSTLGWPENTDALRQFHPTSVMVSGFDIIFFWIARMIMMTMHFIKDENGKPQVPFHTVYMTGLIRDD
;
A
#
# COMPACT_ATOMS: atom_id res chain seq x y z
N PRO A 1 -20.36 -0.68 22.37
CA PRO A 1 -21.14 -0.61 23.64
C PRO A 1 -21.64 0.81 23.95
N LEU A 2 -20.77 1.82 23.88
CA LEU A 2 -21.08 3.19 24.32
C LEU A 2 -22.13 3.92 23.45
N VAL A 3 -22.22 3.57 22.17
CA VAL A 3 -23.16 4.21 21.20
C VAL A 3 -24.41 3.37 20.93
N ASN A 4 -24.64 2.29 21.68
CA ASN A 4 -25.79 1.38 21.50
C ASN A 4 -26.05 0.89 20.06
N ARG A 5 -24.99 0.83 19.25
CA ARG A 5 -25.04 0.33 17.87
C ARG A 5 -25.13 -1.20 17.87
N ARG A 6 -26.10 -1.75 17.11
CA ARG A 6 -26.17 -3.19 16.82
C ARG A 6 -25.16 -3.55 15.75
N ILE A 7 -24.33 -4.56 16.02
CA ILE A 7 -23.27 -5.04 15.13
C ILE A 7 -23.65 -6.47 14.69
N PRO A 8 -23.53 -6.81 13.38
CA PRO A 8 -23.75 -8.17 12.91
C PRO A 8 -22.69 -9.13 13.47
N ILE A 9 -23.06 -10.41 13.59
CA ILE A 9 -22.12 -11.50 13.89
C ILE A 9 -21.93 -12.28 12.60
N VAL A 10 -20.67 -12.44 12.18
CA VAL A 10 -20.29 -13.14 10.95
C VAL A 10 -19.31 -14.26 11.28
N GLY A 11 -19.35 -15.35 10.51
CA GLY A 11 -18.33 -16.41 10.56
C GLY A 11 -17.25 -16.13 9.53
N ASP A 12 -15.99 -16.14 9.94
CA ASP A 12 -14.83 -15.92 9.07
C ASP A 12 -13.62 -16.74 9.55
N GLU A 13 -12.77 -17.18 8.63
CA GLU A 13 -11.56 -17.95 8.93
C GLU A 13 -10.48 -17.16 9.68
N HIS A 14 -10.57 -15.83 9.69
CA HIS A 14 -9.66 -14.97 10.45
C HIS A 14 -9.81 -15.14 11.97
N ALA A 15 -10.99 -15.60 12.44
CA ALA A 15 -11.21 -15.84 13.86
C ALA A 15 -10.59 -17.17 14.30
N ASP A 16 -9.79 -17.13 15.38
CA ASP A 16 -9.17 -18.30 15.99
C ASP A 16 -9.95 -18.71 17.25
N MET A 17 -10.57 -19.90 17.22
CA MET A 17 -11.34 -20.44 18.34
C MET A 17 -10.51 -20.72 19.60
N GLU A 18 -9.20 -20.93 19.46
CA GLU A 18 -8.31 -21.21 20.58
C GLU A 18 -7.79 -19.93 21.26
N LYS A 19 -8.01 -18.75 20.64
CA LYS A 19 -7.52 -17.46 21.13
C LYS A 19 -8.63 -16.65 21.81
N GLY A 20 -8.37 -16.24 23.06
CA GLY A 20 -9.28 -15.40 23.82
C GLY A 20 -10.64 -16.07 24.03
N THR A 21 -11.72 -15.45 23.54
CA THR A 21 -13.08 -15.99 23.59
C THR A 21 -13.48 -16.79 22.33
N GLY A 22 -12.59 -16.90 21.34
CA GLY A 22 -12.93 -17.38 20.01
C GLY A 22 -13.72 -16.39 19.15
N CYS A 23 -14.01 -15.19 19.67
CA CYS A 23 -14.66 -14.09 18.96
C CYS A 23 -13.74 -12.86 18.93
N VAL A 24 -13.60 -12.24 17.76
CA VAL A 24 -12.76 -11.06 17.56
C VAL A 24 -13.59 -9.86 17.10
N LYS A 25 -13.26 -8.66 17.60
CA LYS A 25 -13.86 -7.40 17.15
C LYS A 25 -13.26 -7.00 15.80
N ILE A 26 -14.10 -6.85 14.79
CA ILE A 26 -13.71 -6.38 13.46
C ILE A 26 -13.91 -4.86 13.32
N THR A 27 -12.86 -4.14 12.95
CA THR A 27 -12.79 -2.68 12.75
C THR A 27 -12.12 -2.34 11.41
N PRO A 28 -12.82 -2.50 10.27
CA PRO A 28 -12.20 -2.51 8.94
C PRO A 28 -11.40 -1.26 8.56
N ALA A 29 -11.72 -0.11 9.15
CA ALA A 29 -11.04 1.15 8.82
C ALA A 29 -9.68 1.35 9.52
N HIS A 30 -9.33 0.51 10.51
CA HIS A 30 -8.19 0.73 11.43
C HIS A 30 -7.29 -0.50 11.63
N ASP A 31 -7.50 -1.60 10.91
CA ASP A 31 -6.62 -2.76 10.91
C ASP A 31 -6.67 -3.46 9.55
N PHE A 32 -5.51 -3.88 9.04
CA PHE A 32 -5.40 -4.47 7.70
C PHE A 32 -6.10 -5.83 7.58
N ASN A 33 -6.08 -6.65 8.63
CA ASN A 33 -6.78 -7.94 8.60
C ASN A 33 -8.29 -7.73 8.72
N ASP A 34 -8.71 -6.83 9.61
CA ASP A 34 -10.11 -6.43 9.74
C ASP A 34 -10.64 -5.83 8.44
N TYR A 35 -9.83 -5.09 7.70
CA TYR A 35 -10.18 -4.53 6.39
C TYR A 35 -10.56 -5.63 5.40
N GLU A 36 -9.75 -6.69 5.32
CA GLU A 36 -10.02 -7.83 4.44
C GLU A 36 -11.25 -8.65 4.88
N VAL A 37 -11.46 -8.85 6.18
CA VAL A 37 -12.70 -9.43 6.70
C VAL A 37 -13.89 -8.54 6.32
N GLY A 38 -13.76 -7.23 6.50
CA GLY A 38 -14.78 -6.24 6.14
C GLY A 38 -15.16 -6.32 4.67
N LYS A 39 -14.17 -6.46 3.77
CA LYS A 39 -14.41 -6.65 2.33
C LYS A 39 -15.13 -7.95 2.02
N ARG A 40 -14.71 -9.09 2.61
CA ARG A 40 -15.34 -10.40 2.37
C ARG A 40 -16.81 -10.42 2.79
N HIS A 41 -17.14 -9.75 3.89
CA HIS A 41 -18.50 -9.75 4.46
C HIS A 41 -19.31 -8.48 4.18
N ALA A 42 -18.82 -7.60 3.30
CA ALA A 42 -19.46 -6.33 2.97
C ALA A 42 -19.82 -5.47 4.20
N LEU A 43 -18.91 -5.41 5.19
CA LEU A 43 -19.14 -4.66 6.43
C LEU A 43 -18.89 -3.15 6.21
N PRO A 44 -19.68 -2.28 6.87
CA PRO A 44 -19.41 -0.85 6.87
C PRO A 44 -18.06 -0.52 7.51
N MET A 45 -17.32 0.38 6.89
CA MET A 45 -15.99 0.82 7.35
C MET A 45 -16.12 2.15 8.10
N ILE A 46 -15.72 2.19 9.37
CA ILE A 46 -15.99 3.33 10.24
C ILE A 46 -14.68 3.99 10.67
N ASN A 47 -14.37 5.15 10.10
CA ASN A 47 -13.23 5.95 10.52
C ASN A 47 -13.61 6.85 11.71
N ILE A 48 -12.91 6.71 12.84
CA ILE A 48 -13.09 7.53 14.04
C ILE A 48 -11.89 8.43 14.31
N LEU A 49 -10.81 8.32 13.54
CA LEU A 49 -9.55 9.02 13.77
C LEU A 49 -9.33 10.13 12.73
N THR A 50 -8.70 11.21 13.18
CA THR A 50 -8.06 12.22 12.32
C THR A 50 -6.66 11.75 11.93
N PHE A 51 -6.02 12.44 10.98
CA PHE A 51 -4.62 12.15 10.63
C PHE A 51 -3.63 12.46 11.75
N ASP A 52 -4.01 13.29 12.72
CA ASP A 52 -3.20 13.56 13.91
C ASP A 52 -3.31 12.45 14.97
N GLY A 53 -4.18 11.45 14.74
CA GLY A 53 -4.43 10.37 15.70
C GLY A 53 -5.39 10.76 16.82
N ASP A 54 -6.18 11.82 16.62
CA ASP A 54 -7.23 12.23 17.55
C ASP A 54 -8.59 11.67 17.16
N ILE A 55 -9.48 11.50 18.14
CA ILE A 55 -10.86 11.10 17.87
C ILE A 55 -11.61 12.24 17.17
N ARG A 56 -12.29 11.93 16.08
CA ARG A 56 -13.12 12.89 15.33
C ARG A 56 -14.32 13.40 16.14
N GLU A 57 -14.83 14.56 15.76
CA GLU A 57 -16.13 15.04 16.25
C GLU A 57 -17.29 14.17 15.74
N SER A 58 -17.19 13.73 14.48
CA SER A 58 -18.10 12.78 13.84
C SER A 58 -17.33 11.70 13.09
N ALA A 59 -17.75 10.46 13.23
CA ALA A 59 -17.20 9.35 12.46
C ALA A 59 -17.53 9.49 10.98
N GLN A 60 -16.64 8.99 10.12
CA GLN A 60 -16.94 8.78 8.70
C GLN A 60 -17.32 7.32 8.52
N VAL A 61 -18.32 7.05 7.69
CA VAL A 61 -18.81 5.69 7.44
C VAL A 61 -18.81 5.47 5.93
N PHE A 62 -18.15 4.40 5.50
CA PHE A 62 -18.00 4.03 4.11
C PHE A 62 -18.48 2.60 3.85
N ASP A 63 -18.88 2.31 2.63
CA ASP A 63 -19.01 0.94 2.14
C ASP A 63 -17.65 0.34 1.76
N THR A 64 -17.62 -0.92 1.37
CA THR A 64 -16.38 -1.61 0.97
C THR A 64 -15.80 -1.16 -0.38
N LYS A 65 -16.48 -0.24 -1.06
CA LYS A 65 -16.04 0.39 -2.31
C LYS A 65 -15.53 1.82 -2.08
N GLY A 66 -15.53 2.29 -0.83
CA GLY A 66 -15.10 3.64 -0.47
C GLY A 66 -16.17 4.72 -0.62
N ASN A 67 -17.42 4.37 -0.94
CA ASN A 67 -18.49 5.37 -1.01
C ASN A 67 -18.99 5.71 0.39
N GLU A 68 -19.34 6.97 0.64
CA GLU A 68 -20.01 7.36 1.89
C GLU A 68 -21.31 6.57 2.10
N SER A 69 -21.56 6.20 3.36
CA SER A 69 -22.71 5.41 3.76
C SER A 69 -23.35 5.97 5.03
N ASP A 70 -24.68 5.92 5.10
CA ASP A 70 -25.49 6.33 6.24
C ASP A 70 -26.05 5.14 7.04
N VAL A 71 -25.58 3.92 6.74
CA VAL A 71 -26.03 2.67 7.39
C VAL A 71 -25.85 2.70 8.92
N TYR A 72 -24.88 3.48 9.40
CA TYR A 72 -24.65 3.73 10.81
C TYR A 72 -24.55 5.23 11.10
N SER A 73 -25.06 5.62 12.27
CA SER A 73 -24.88 6.98 12.80
C SER A 73 -23.40 7.35 12.88
N SER A 74 -23.07 8.56 12.45
CA SER A 74 -21.74 9.18 12.55
C SER A 74 -21.46 9.79 13.93
N GLU A 75 -22.39 9.70 14.88
CA GLU A 75 -22.24 10.25 16.22
C GLU A 75 -21.10 9.57 17.00
N ILE A 76 -20.22 10.40 17.56
CA ILE A 76 -19.22 10.02 18.56
C ILE A 76 -19.57 10.77 19.85
N PRO A 77 -19.63 10.09 21.02
CA PRO A 77 -19.96 10.77 22.28
C PRO A 77 -19.01 11.92 22.59
N ALA A 78 -19.56 13.06 23.00
CA ALA A 78 -18.85 14.33 23.13
C ALA A 78 -17.63 14.25 24.07
N GLU A 79 -17.69 13.40 25.09
CA GLU A 79 -16.60 13.17 26.04
C GLU A 79 -15.35 12.52 25.42
N PHE A 80 -15.46 11.88 24.26
CA PHE A 80 -14.33 11.26 23.57
C PHE A 80 -13.80 12.09 22.40
N GLN A 81 -14.57 13.05 21.90
CA GLN A 81 -14.19 13.86 20.75
C GLN A 81 -12.89 14.63 21.04
N LYS A 82 -12.00 14.69 20.05
CA LYS A 82 -10.70 15.39 20.09
C LYS A 82 -9.68 14.85 21.11
N LEU A 83 -9.98 13.72 21.75
CA LEU A 83 -8.98 13.06 22.57
C LEU A 83 -7.95 12.37 21.66
N GLU A 84 -6.67 12.49 22.02
CA GLU A 84 -5.60 11.70 21.44
C GLU A 84 -5.88 10.20 21.65
N ARG A 85 -5.62 9.36 20.65
CA ARG A 85 -6.00 7.93 20.62
C ARG A 85 -5.66 7.13 21.89
N PHE A 86 -4.50 7.35 22.52
CA PHE A 86 -4.13 6.63 23.75
C PHE A 86 -4.87 7.17 24.97
N ALA A 87 -5.09 8.48 25.05
CA ALA A 87 -5.96 9.08 26.06
C ALA A 87 -7.41 8.61 25.89
N ALA A 88 -7.91 8.58 24.66
CA ALA A 88 -9.23 8.08 24.30
C ALA A 88 -9.39 6.61 24.71
N ARG A 89 -8.40 5.75 24.44
CA ARG A 89 -8.41 4.35 24.88
C ARG A 89 -8.62 4.22 26.39
N LYS A 90 -7.91 5.00 27.20
CA LYS A 90 -8.05 4.99 28.67
C LYS A 90 -9.45 5.44 29.10
N ALA A 91 -9.96 6.51 28.50
CA ALA A 91 -11.30 7.02 28.78
C ALA A 91 -12.40 6.01 28.41
N VAL A 92 -12.26 5.36 27.25
CA VAL A 92 -13.20 4.32 26.79
C VAL A 92 -13.20 3.12 27.73
N VAL A 93 -12.03 2.64 28.18
CA VAL A 93 -11.95 1.54 29.15
C VAL A 93 -12.66 1.91 30.45
N ALA A 94 -12.41 3.11 30.99
CA ALA A 94 -13.07 3.59 32.20
C ALA A 94 -14.60 3.71 32.05
N ALA A 95 -15.07 4.19 30.89
CA ALA A 95 -16.51 4.28 30.60
C ALA A 95 -17.17 2.90 30.47
N VAL A 96 -16.50 1.93 29.84
CA VAL A 96 -16.99 0.55 29.73
C VAL A 96 -17.03 -0.15 31.09
N ASP A 97 -16.03 0.09 31.94
CA ASP A 97 -15.98 -0.41 33.32
C ASP A 97 -17.11 0.18 34.19
N ALA A 98 -17.36 1.48 34.07
CA ALA A 98 -18.45 2.16 34.77
C ALA A 98 -19.84 1.62 34.40
N LEU A 99 -19.99 1.06 33.19
CA LEU A 99 -21.21 0.37 32.74
C LEU A 99 -21.29 -1.09 33.22
N GLY A 100 -20.26 -1.62 33.90
CA GLY A 100 -20.19 -3.01 34.32
C GLY A 100 -20.02 -4.00 33.15
N LEU A 101 -19.52 -3.53 32.01
CA LEU A 101 -19.34 -4.33 30.79
C LEU A 101 -17.88 -4.81 30.60
N LEU A 102 -16.97 -4.39 31.48
CA LEU A 102 -15.59 -4.86 31.50
C LEU A 102 -15.47 -6.10 32.38
N GLU A 103 -15.12 -7.24 31.79
CA GLU A 103 -14.96 -8.49 32.54
C GLU A 103 -13.56 -8.60 33.16
N GLU A 104 -12.50 -8.37 32.37
CA GLU A 104 -11.12 -8.46 32.85
C GLU A 104 -10.15 -7.64 32.00
N ILE A 105 -9.00 -7.28 32.60
CA ILE A 105 -7.84 -6.71 31.92
C ILE A 105 -6.64 -7.61 32.21
N LYS A 106 -6.00 -8.12 31.15
CA LYS A 106 -4.80 -8.97 31.23
C LYS A 106 -3.62 -8.32 30.51
N PRO A 107 -2.40 -8.39 31.07
CA PRO A 107 -1.19 -8.07 30.32
C PRO A 107 -1.08 -8.96 29.08
N HIS A 108 -0.70 -8.36 27.95
CA HIS A 108 -0.57 -9.07 26.69
C HIS A 108 0.55 -8.44 25.87
N ASP A 109 1.46 -9.28 25.38
CA ASP A 109 2.52 -8.85 24.48
C ASP A 109 1.96 -8.67 23.08
N LEU A 110 2.17 -7.48 22.51
CA LEU A 110 1.68 -7.08 21.19
C LEU A 110 2.86 -6.80 20.26
N THR A 111 2.80 -7.35 19.06
CA THR A 111 3.68 -6.92 17.96
C THR A 111 3.10 -5.66 17.35
N VAL A 112 3.66 -4.51 17.70
CA VAL A 112 3.20 -3.20 17.22
C VAL A 112 4.13 -2.72 16.10
N PRO A 113 3.60 -2.35 14.92
CA PRO A 113 4.42 -1.81 13.84
C PRO A 113 4.84 -0.37 14.16
N TYR A 114 6.12 -0.07 13.91
CA TYR A 114 6.68 1.26 14.07
C TYR A 114 7.18 1.79 12.72
N GLY A 115 7.02 3.10 12.50
CA GLY A 115 7.58 3.76 11.34
C GLY A 115 9.10 3.71 11.41
N ASP A 116 9.73 3.08 10.42
CA ASP A 116 11.17 2.81 10.35
C ASP A 116 12.05 4.04 10.64
N ARG A 117 11.64 5.23 10.15
CA ARG A 117 12.40 6.48 10.33
C ARG A 117 12.00 7.30 11.56
N GLY A 118 10.74 7.19 11.98
CA GLY A 118 10.17 8.06 13.02
C GLY A 118 10.09 7.41 14.39
N GLY A 119 10.13 6.08 14.47
CA GLY A 119 9.97 5.33 15.72
C GLY A 119 8.58 5.48 16.35
N VAL A 120 7.59 5.98 15.59
CA VAL A 120 6.20 6.17 16.06
C VAL A 120 5.35 4.99 15.60
N VAL A 121 4.39 4.58 16.43
CA VAL A 121 3.41 3.55 16.09
C VAL A 121 2.62 3.94 14.84
N ILE A 122 2.59 3.04 13.86
CA ILE A 122 1.84 3.22 12.60
C ILE A 122 0.35 3.04 12.89
N GLU A 123 -0.46 3.95 12.35
CA GLU A 123 -1.93 3.85 12.37
C GLU A 123 -2.43 3.42 10.98
N PRO A 124 -3.14 2.29 10.85
CA PRO A 124 -3.85 1.96 9.63
C PRO A 124 -5.02 2.93 9.43
N MET A 125 -5.10 3.53 8.25
CA MET A 125 -6.11 4.54 7.92
C MET A 125 -6.66 4.29 6.51
N LEU A 126 -7.95 4.53 6.32
CA LEU A 126 -8.55 4.59 4.99
C LEU A 126 -8.15 5.90 4.31
N THR A 127 -7.44 5.79 3.20
CA THR A 127 -7.05 6.93 2.36
C THR A 127 -7.11 6.52 0.90
N ASP A 128 -7.47 7.48 0.04
CA ASP A 128 -7.35 7.30 -1.41
C ASP A 128 -5.87 7.38 -1.78
N GLN A 129 -5.39 6.37 -2.49
CA GLN A 129 -3.98 6.25 -2.88
C GLN A 129 -3.88 5.66 -4.29
N TRP A 130 -2.74 5.89 -4.93
CA TRP A 130 -2.42 5.32 -6.23
C TRP A 130 -1.79 3.94 -6.08
N TYR A 131 -2.38 2.96 -6.76
CA TYR A 131 -1.90 1.58 -6.75
C TYR A 131 -1.53 1.10 -8.15
N VAL A 132 -0.47 0.29 -8.22
CA VAL A 132 -0.14 -0.54 -9.37
C VAL A 132 -0.61 -1.95 -9.10
N ARG A 133 -1.38 -2.51 -10.04
CA ARG A 133 -1.79 -3.92 -10.01
C ARG A 133 -0.58 -4.84 -10.14
N ALA A 134 -0.13 -5.37 -9.02
CA ALA A 134 1.18 -6.01 -8.93
C ALA A 134 1.15 -7.44 -9.45
N ASP A 135 0.03 -8.13 -9.30
CA ASP A 135 -0.21 -9.49 -9.76
C ASP A 135 0.06 -9.67 -11.27
N VAL A 136 -0.40 -8.72 -12.09
CA VAL A 136 -0.21 -8.71 -13.55
C VAL A 136 1.27 -8.59 -13.91
N LEU A 137 2.02 -7.79 -13.15
CA LEU A 137 3.44 -7.56 -13.39
C LEU A 137 4.32 -8.68 -12.83
N ALA A 138 3.90 -9.29 -11.72
CA ALA A 138 4.65 -10.33 -11.04
C ALA A 138 4.65 -11.64 -11.81
N LYS A 139 3.56 -11.99 -12.50
CA LYS A 139 3.47 -13.23 -13.27
C LYS A 139 4.63 -13.45 -14.26
N PRO A 140 4.90 -12.55 -15.24
CA PRO A 140 6.04 -12.73 -16.14
C PRO A 140 7.39 -12.69 -15.40
N ALA A 141 7.48 -11.92 -14.32
CA ALA A 141 8.70 -11.83 -13.51
C ALA A 141 9.01 -13.13 -12.75
N VAL A 142 7.99 -13.85 -12.27
CA VAL A 142 8.12 -15.18 -11.66
C VAL A 142 8.56 -16.19 -12.71
N GLU A 143 7.87 -16.22 -13.85
CA GLU A 143 8.16 -17.14 -14.97
C GLU A 143 9.61 -16.99 -15.47
N ALA A 144 10.15 -15.77 -15.55
CA ALA A 144 11.53 -15.53 -15.97
C ALA A 144 12.58 -16.17 -15.04
N VAL A 145 12.32 -16.20 -13.73
CA VAL A 145 13.22 -16.87 -12.77
C VAL A 145 13.00 -18.38 -12.80
N GLU A 146 11.75 -18.84 -12.88
CA GLU A 146 11.42 -20.28 -12.97
C GLU A 146 12.01 -20.94 -14.23
N ASN A 147 12.00 -20.24 -15.36
CA ASN A 147 12.58 -20.71 -16.62
C ASN A 147 14.11 -20.60 -16.67
N GLY A 148 14.72 -19.91 -15.70
CA GLY A 148 16.17 -19.69 -15.65
C GLY A 148 16.69 -18.58 -16.58
N ASP A 149 15.81 -17.74 -17.12
CA ASP A 149 16.18 -16.52 -17.87
C ASP A 149 16.89 -15.51 -16.96
N ILE A 150 16.58 -15.55 -15.65
CA ILE A 150 17.23 -14.82 -14.57
C ILE A 150 17.70 -15.83 -13.52
N GLN A 151 18.97 -15.80 -13.16
CA GLN A 151 19.57 -16.73 -12.20
C GLN A 151 20.07 -15.99 -10.95
N PHE A 152 19.68 -16.46 -9.76
CA PHE A 152 20.22 -15.92 -8.51
C PHE A 152 21.46 -16.69 -8.06
N VAL A 153 22.47 -15.96 -7.60
CA VAL A 153 23.71 -16.50 -7.04
C VAL A 153 23.94 -15.87 -5.68
N PRO A 154 23.90 -16.63 -4.56
CA PRO A 154 23.52 -18.05 -4.46
C PRO A 154 22.05 -18.37 -4.78
N LYS A 155 21.81 -19.59 -5.26
CA LYS A 155 20.48 -20.05 -5.71
C LYS A 155 19.39 -20.01 -4.64
N GLN A 156 19.75 -20.13 -3.36
CA GLN A 156 18.79 -20.12 -2.25
C GLN A 156 17.92 -18.84 -2.20
N TYR A 157 18.40 -17.72 -2.76
CA TYR A 157 17.64 -16.47 -2.79
C TYR A 157 16.45 -16.50 -3.76
N GLU A 158 16.38 -17.47 -4.68
CA GLU A 158 15.18 -17.72 -5.49
C GLU A 158 13.98 -18.04 -4.58
N ASN A 159 14.17 -18.82 -3.52
CA ASN A 159 13.08 -19.18 -2.60
C ASN A 159 12.51 -17.94 -1.92
N MET A 160 13.39 -17.02 -1.52
CA MET A 160 12.95 -15.75 -0.94
C MET A 160 12.19 -14.94 -1.98
N TYR A 161 12.74 -14.77 -3.18
CA TYR A 161 12.06 -14.08 -4.28
C TYR A 161 10.66 -14.68 -4.56
N PHE A 162 10.53 -16.00 -4.70
CA PHE A 162 9.25 -16.65 -4.96
C PHE A 162 8.26 -16.53 -3.82
N SER A 163 8.71 -16.61 -2.57
CA SER A 163 7.85 -16.45 -1.39
C SER A 163 7.13 -15.09 -1.40
N TRP A 164 7.82 -14.04 -1.85
CA TRP A 164 7.24 -12.69 -1.94
C TRP A 164 6.41 -12.50 -3.20
N MET A 165 6.91 -12.96 -4.35
CA MET A 165 6.28 -12.68 -5.63
C MET A 165 4.96 -13.44 -5.86
N ARG A 166 4.79 -14.60 -5.23
CA ARG A 166 3.57 -15.43 -5.38
C ARG A 166 2.39 -14.93 -4.54
N ASP A 167 2.65 -14.13 -3.50
CA ASP A 167 1.62 -13.55 -2.63
C ASP A 167 1.69 -12.01 -2.64
N ILE A 168 2.08 -11.45 -3.78
CA ILE A 168 2.32 -10.02 -3.92
C ILE A 168 1.00 -9.25 -3.84
N GLN A 169 0.97 -8.22 -3.02
CA GLN A 169 -0.14 -7.29 -2.93
C GLN A 169 0.06 -6.11 -3.88
N ASP A 170 -1.05 -5.46 -4.24
CA ASP A 170 -1.01 -4.25 -5.06
C ASP A 170 -0.10 -3.20 -4.44
N TRP A 171 0.72 -2.59 -5.29
CA TRP A 171 1.78 -1.71 -4.84
C TRP A 171 1.25 -0.28 -4.76
N CYS A 172 1.11 0.22 -3.53
CA CYS A 172 0.85 1.65 -3.29
C CYS A 172 2.07 2.47 -3.72
N ILE A 173 1.92 3.28 -4.76
CA ILE A 173 2.98 4.10 -5.36
C ILE A 173 2.90 5.58 -4.96
N SER A 174 1.84 6.04 -4.32
CA SER A 174 1.72 7.42 -3.83
C SER A 174 2.27 7.59 -2.42
N ARG A 175 2.86 8.76 -2.15
CA ARG A 175 3.41 9.13 -0.86
C ARG A 175 3.09 10.61 -0.59
N GLN A 176 2.62 10.90 0.62
CA GLN A 176 2.40 12.26 1.13
C GLN A 176 3.73 12.85 1.63
N LEU A 177 4.71 12.96 0.74
CA LEU A 177 6.05 13.48 1.02
C LEU A 177 6.33 14.69 0.15
N TRP A 178 7.23 15.57 0.64
CA TRP A 178 7.65 16.75 -0.13
C TRP A 178 8.69 16.42 -1.19
N TRP A 179 9.42 15.32 -1.01
CA TRP A 179 10.49 14.90 -1.92
C TRP A 179 10.07 13.69 -2.74
N GLY A 180 10.05 13.87 -4.06
CA GLY A 180 9.78 12.82 -5.03
C GLY A 180 9.23 13.41 -6.33
N HIS A 181 8.95 12.54 -7.30
CA HIS A 181 8.33 12.94 -8.55
C HIS A 181 6.83 13.12 -8.32
N ARG A 182 6.28 14.32 -8.56
CA ARG A 182 4.84 14.58 -8.46
C ARG A 182 4.06 13.62 -9.36
N ILE A 183 2.98 13.06 -8.83
CA ILE A 183 2.13 12.16 -9.61
C ILE A 183 1.52 12.96 -10.77
N PRO A 184 1.60 12.45 -12.01
CA PRO A 184 1.06 13.12 -13.19
C PRO A 184 -0.45 12.88 -13.30
N ALA A 185 -1.21 13.27 -12.26
CA ALA A 185 -2.66 13.24 -12.21
C ALA A 185 -3.20 14.62 -11.81
N TRP A 186 -4.33 15.02 -12.39
CA TRP A 186 -5.01 16.29 -12.16
C TRP A 186 -6.47 16.03 -11.80
N TYR A 187 -6.95 16.83 -10.86
CA TYR A 187 -8.34 16.84 -10.41
C TYR A 187 -9.02 18.13 -10.85
N ASP A 188 -10.26 18.03 -11.30
CA ASP A 188 -11.14 19.21 -11.40
C ASP A 188 -11.92 19.45 -10.10
N GLU A 189 -12.72 20.51 -10.06
CA GLU A 189 -13.55 20.84 -8.89
C GLU A 189 -14.69 19.84 -8.63
N ALA A 190 -15.06 19.03 -9.62
CA ALA A 190 -16.07 17.99 -9.49
C ALA A 190 -15.47 16.66 -8.99
N GLY A 191 -14.15 16.58 -8.82
CA GLY A 191 -13.44 15.38 -8.38
C GLY A 191 -13.13 14.39 -9.51
N ASN A 192 -13.31 14.78 -10.78
CA ASN A 192 -12.87 13.95 -11.91
C ASN A 192 -11.34 13.90 -11.96
N VAL A 193 -10.80 12.74 -12.33
CA VAL A 193 -9.35 12.50 -12.37
C VAL A 193 -8.87 12.36 -13.81
N TYR A 194 -7.81 13.08 -14.16
CA TYR A 194 -7.19 13.06 -15.48
C TYR A 194 -5.68 12.80 -15.35
N VAL A 195 -5.11 11.93 -16.18
CA VAL A 195 -3.69 11.55 -16.13
C VAL A 195 -3.01 11.95 -17.45
N GLY A 196 -1.85 12.58 -17.38
CA GLY A 196 -1.08 13.02 -18.56
C GLY A 196 0.30 13.56 -18.17
N ARG A 197 1.24 13.76 -19.09
CA ARG A 197 2.61 14.19 -18.69
C ARG A 197 2.65 15.62 -18.18
N ASN A 198 1.67 16.44 -18.55
CA ASN A 198 1.48 17.81 -18.12
C ASN A 198 0.02 18.25 -18.30
N GLU A 199 -0.31 19.43 -17.79
CA GLU A 199 -1.67 19.98 -17.85
C GLU A 199 -2.14 20.24 -19.29
N ASP A 200 -1.27 20.70 -20.20
CA ASP A 200 -1.64 20.96 -21.60
C ASP A 200 -2.09 19.67 -22.32
N GLU A 201 -1.38 18.56 -22.09
CA GLU A 201 -1.76 17.24 -22.60
C GLU A 201 -3.11 16.81 -22.04
N VAL A 202 -3.29 16.91 -20.72
CA VAL A 202 -4.57 16.59 -20.06
C VAL A 202 -5.72 17.38 -20.65
N ARG A 203 -5.58 18.70 -20.80
CA ARG A 203 -6.61 19.56 -21.36
C ARG A 203 -6.95 19.18 -22.80
N LYS A 204 -5.93 18.94 -23.62
CA LYS A 204 -6.11 18.58 -25.04
C LYS A 204 -6.79 17.23 -25.22
N GLU A 205 -6.34 16.20 -24.52
CA GLU A 205 -6.87 14.83 -24.68
C GLU A 205 -8.30 14.67 -24.16
N ASN A 206 -8.67 15.48 -23.17
CA ASN A 206 -9.99 15.43 -22.54
C ASN A 206 -10.93 16.55 -23.00
N ASN A 207 -10.52 17.36 -23.99
CA ASN A 207 -11.28 18.50 -24.52
C ASN A 207 -11.73 19.50 -23.42
N LEU A 208 -10.86 19.78 -22.45
CA LEU A 208 -11.16 20.67 -21.35
C LEU A 208 -10.90 22.13 -21.74
N GLY A 209 -11.88 23.00 -21.47
CA GLY A 209 -11.74 24.44 -21.64
C GLY A 209 -10.73 25.05 -20.65
N ALA A 210 -10.23 26.24 -20.96
CA ALA A 210 -9.31 26.97 -20.07
C ALA A 210 -9.96 27.43 -18.76
N ASP A 211 -11.30 27.46 -18.73
CA ASP A 211 -12.15 27.77 -17.58
C ASP A 211 -12.24 26.62 -16.57
N VAL A 212 -11.90 25.39 -16.98
CA VAL A 212 -11.83 24.26 -16.04
C VAL A 212 -10.58 24.41 -15.19
N VAL A 213 -10.78 24.64 -13.88
CA VAL A 213 -9.69 24.67 -12.90
C VAL A 213 -9.18 23.25 -12.70
N LEU A 214 -7.88 23.05 -12.92
CA LEU A 214 -7.21 21.78 -12.69
C LEU A 214 -6.17 21.94 -11.57
N ARG A 215 -6.15 20.97 -10.67
CA ARG A 215 -5.15 20.88 -9.60
C ARG A 215 -4.39 19.57 -9.74
N GLN A 216 -3.07 19.64 -9.92
CA GLN A 216 -2.24 18.44 -9.92
C GLN A 216 -2.25 17.80 -8.51
N ASP A 217 -2.31 16.48 -8.47
CA ASP A 217 -2.14 15.68 -7.25
C ASP A 217 -0.90 16.12 -6.48
N GLU A 218 -1.05 16.30 -5.17
CA GLU A 218 0.02 16.75 -4.27
C GLU A 218 0.98 15.64 -3.88
N ASP A 219 0.55 14.39 -4.06
CA ASP A 219 1.38 13.23 -3.77
C ASP A 219 2.58 13.12 -4.73
N VAL A 220 3.61 12.48 -4.21
CA VAL A 220 4.78 12.09 -4.97
C VAL A 220 4.87 10.57 -5.11
N LEU A 221 5.52 10.12 -6.17
CA LEU A 221 5.80 8.71 -6.40
C LEU A 221 6.79 8.18 -5.36
N ASP A 222 6.54 6.94 -4.94
CA ASP A 222 7.43 6.13 -4.13
C ASP A 222 8.85 6.12 -4.72
N THR A 223 9.88 6.24 -3.87
CA THR A 223 11.27 6.16 -4.33
C THR A 223 11.54 4.85 -5.05
N TRP A 224 10.94 3.75 -4.58
CA TRP A 224 11.03 2.46 -5.25
C TRP A 224 10.39 2.45 -6.65
N PHE A 225 9.45 3.35 -6.94
CA PHE A 225 8.87 3.49 -8.28
C PHE A 225 9.91 3.98 -9.27
N SER A 226 10.61 5.07 -8.94
CA SER A 226 11.68 5.58 -9.78
C SER A 226 12.87 4.62 -9.89
N SER A 227 13.30 4.00 -8.79
CA SER A 227 14.46 3.09 -8.81
C SER A 227 14.18 1.77 -9.54
N ALA A 228 12.90 1.34 -9.62
CA ALA A 228 12.49 0.21 -10.44
C ALA A 228 12.73 0.43 -11.94
N LEU A 229 12.87 1.68 -12.40
CA LEU A 229 13.11 2.01 -13.81
C LEU A 229 14.61 2.07 -14.16
N TRP A 230 15.50 1.83 -13.19
CA TRP A 230 16.94 2.10 -13.30
C TRP A 230 17.61 1.43 -14.52
N THR A 231 17.25 0.17 -14.78
CA THR A 231 17.87 -0.72 -15.78
C THR A 231 17.73 -0.25 -17.22
N PHE A 232 16.80 0.67 -17.50
CA PHE A 232 16.54 1.19 -18.85
C PHE A 232 16.46 2.71 -18.89
N SER A 233 15.98 3.39 -17.84
CA SER A 233 15.92 4.86 -17.80
C SER A 233 17.31 5.50 -17.88
N THR A 234 18.32 4.88 -17.28
CA THR A 234 19.72 5.34 -17.34
C THR A 234 20.35 5.21 -18.73
N LEU A 235 19.74 4.41 -19.60
CA LEU A 235 20.18 4.19 -20.98
C LEU A 235 19.42 5.07 -21.98
N GLY A 236 18.58 6.00 -21.52
CA GLY A 236 17.88 6.98 -22.36
C GLY A 236 16.46 6.58 -22.77
N TRP A 237 15.89 5.54 -22.17
CA TRP A 237 14.45 5.27 -22.26
C TRP A 237 13.66 6.51 -21.77
N PRO A 238 12.52 6.88 -22.40
CA PRO A 238 11.71 6.10 -23.34
C PRO A 238 12.22 6.02 -24.78
N GLU A 239 13.27 6.75 -25.13
CA GLU A 239 13.83 6.70 -26.47
C GLU A 239 14.61 5.40 -26.71
N ASN A 240 14.50 4.83 -27.91
CA ASN A 240 15.30 3.69 -28.31
C ASN A 240 16.70 4.17 -28.72
N THR A 241 17.55 4.46 -27.75
CA THR A 241 18.92 4.94 -27.98
C THR A 241 19.88 3.80 -28.33
N ASP A 242 21.06 4.13 -28.86
CA ASP A 242 22.13 3.14 -29.07
C ASP A 242 22.58 2.48 -27.76
N ALA A 243 22.65 3.25 -26.68
CA ALA A 243 23.02 2.74 -25.36
C ALA A 243 22.01 1.69 -24.85
N LEU A 244 20.70 1.97 -25.01
CA LEU A 244 19.67 1.01 -24.62
C LEU A 244 19.79 -0.28 -25.45
N ARG A 245 19.95 -0.19 -26.77
CA ARG A 245 20.13 -1.37 -27.63
C ARG A 245 21.38 -2.18 -27.32
N GLN A 246 22.48 -1.52 -26.95
CA GLN A 246 23.77 -2.17 -26.77
C GLN A 246 23.93 -2.78 -25.37
N PHE A 247 23.41 -2.12 -24.33
CA PHE A 247 23.68 -2.48 -22.94
C PHE A 247 22.48 -3.12 -22.21
N HIS A 248 21.32 -3.24 -22.86
CA HIS A 248 20.19 -4.02 -22.36
C HIS A 248 20.09 -5.36 -23.11
N PRO A 249 19.90 -6.50 -22.40
CA PRO A 249 19.86 -6.66 -20.95
C PRO A 249 21.24 -6.60 -20.28
N THR A 250 21.28 -6.23 -19.00
CA THR A 250 22.52 -6.20 -18.20
C THR A 250 23.00 -7.62 -17.88
N SER A 251 24.30 -7.90 -17.88
CA SER A 251 24.78 -9.26 -17.60
C SER A 251 24.62 -9.67 -16.13
N VAL A 252 25.04 -8.82 -15.19
CA VAL A 252 25.04 -9.12 -13.75
C VAL A 252 24.56 -7.92 -12.94
N MET A 253 23.59 -8.14 -12.06
CA MET A 253 23.15 -7.19 -11.03
C MET A 253 23.68 -7.62 -9.66
N VAL A 254 24.41 -6.75 -8.97
CA VAL A 254 25.08 -7.04 -7.69
C VAL A 254 24.41 -6.26 -6.54
N SER A 255 23.88 -6.94 -5.53
CA SER A 255 23.17 -6.29 -4.42
C SER A 255 23.21 -7.10 -3.12
N GLY A 256 22.91 -6.45 -1.99
CA GLY A 256 22.49 -7.13 -0.76
C GLY A 256 21.10 -7.77 -0.90
N PHE A 257 20.85 -8.79 -0.08
CA PHE A 257 19.61 -9.57 -0.12
C PHE A 257 18.39 -8.84 0.49
N ASP A 258 18.64 -7.82 1.30
CA ASP A 258 17.66 -7.00 2.02
C ASP A 258 16.71 -6.21 1.10
N ILE A 259 17.15 -5.91 -0.13
CA ILE A 259 16.36 -5.16 -1.11
C ILE A 259 15.90 -6.00 -2.31
N ILE A 260 15.91 -7.34 -2.19
CA ILE A 260 15.37 -8.24 -3.23
C ILE A 260 13.92 -7.86 -3.57
N PHE A 261 13.08 -7.69 -2.55
CA PHE A 261 11.67 -7.38 -2.74
C PHE A 261 11.44 -5.93 -3.18
N PHE A 262 12.09 -4.98 -2.50
CA PHE A 262 11.85 -3.56 -2.72
C PHE A 262 12.41 -3.03 -4.04
N TRP A 263 13.52 -3.60 -4.52
CA TRP A 263 14.21 -3.09 -5.70
C TRP A 263 14.32 -4.09 -6.84
N ILE A 264 14.91 -5.26 -6.60
CA ILE A 264 15.23 -6.21 -7.68
C ILE A 264 13.97 -6.76 -8.32
N ALA A 265 13.00 -7.21 -7.51
CA ALA A 265 11.71 -7.64 -8.00
C ALA A 265 10.99 -6.53 -8.77
N ARG A 266 11.03 -5.29 -8.28
CA ARG A 266 10.43 -4.14 -8.97
C ARG A 266 11.11 -3.84 -10.31
N MET A 267 12.44 -3.93 -10.38
CA MET A 267 13.18 -3.80 -11.64
C MET A 267 12.79 -4.89 -12.65
N ILE A 268 12.67 -6.15 -12.22
CA ILE A 268 12.23 -7.25 -13.10
C ILE A 268 10.84 -6.97 -13.64
N MET A 269 9.87 -6.69 -12.76
CA MET A 269 8.50 -6.39 -13.14
C MET A 269 8.40 -5.22 -14.13
N MET A 270 9.00 -4.07 -13.79
CA MET A 270 8.90 -2.86 -14.62
C MET A 270 9.63 -3.03 -15.96
N THR A 271 10.81 -3.65 -15.96
CA THR A 271 11.56 -3.87 -17.20
C THR A 271 10.81 -4.81 -18.12
N MET A 272 10.31 -5.94 -17.61
CA MET A 272 9.53 -6.88 -18.41
C MET A 272 8.19 -6.29 -18.87
N HIS A 273 7.66 -5.29 -18.17
CA HIS A 273 6.47 -4.56 -18.61
C HIS A 273 6.77 -3.58 -19.75
N PHE A 274 7.77 -2.71 -19.59
CA PHE A 274 8.04 -1.60 -20.52
C PHE A 274 8.97 -1.96 -21.68
N ILE A 275 9.92 -2.88 -21.49
CA ILE A 275 10.92 -3.23 -22.49
C ILE A 275 10.52 -4.53 -23.18
N LYS A 276 10.23 -4.41 -24.48
CA LYS A 276 9.85 -5.52 -25.35
C LYS A 276 10.84 -5.65 -26.50
N ASP A 277 11.00 -6.84 -27.04
CA ASP A 277 11.68 -7.04 -28.32
C ASP A 277 10.79 -6.61 -29.50
N GLU A 278 11.31 -6.74 -30.72
CA GLU A 278 10.60 -6.38 -31.96
C GLU A 278 9.28 -7.15 -32.17
N ASN A 279 9.11 -8.30 -31.50
CA ASN A 279 7.92 -9.14 -31.55
C ASN A 279 6.97 -8.89 -30.37
N GLY A 280 7.25 -7.90 -29.52
CA GLY A 280 6.46 -7.60 -28.33
C GLY A 280 6.73 -8.52 -27.14
N LYS A 281 7.77 -9.38 -27.19
CA LYS A 281 8.11 -10.27 -26.07
C LYS A 281 8.82 -9.48 -24.96
N PRO A 282 8.43 -9.66 -23.68
CA PRO A 282 9.16 -9.09 -22.54
C PRO A 282 10.65 -9.42 -22.55
N GLN A 283 11.49 -8.43 -22.24
CA GLN A 283 12.92 -8.62 -22.00
C GLN A 283 13.24 -8.55 -20.50
N VAL A 284 14.14 -9.41 -20.04
CA VAL A 284 14.61 -9.40 -18.63
C VAL A 284 15.55 -8.22 -18.39
N PRO A 285 15.59 -7.61 -17.20
CA PRO A 285 16.54 -6.52 -16.93
C PRO A 285 18.00 -6.99 -16.89
N PHE A 286 18.21 -8.20 -16.39
CA PHE A 286 19.53 -8.79 -16.20
C PHE A 286 19.48 -10.32 -16.22
N HIS A 287 20.58 -10.96 -16.59
CA HIS A 287 20.68 -12.43 -16.63
C HIS A 287 21.05 -13.06 -15.29
N THR A 288 21.89 -12.40 -14.49
CA THR A 288 22.35 -12.93 -13.20
C THR A 288 22.14 -11.90 -12.10
N VAL A 289 21.59 -12.36 -10.98
CA VAL A 289 21.47 -11.59 -9.74
C VAL A 289 22.47 -12.14 -8.74
N TYR A 290 23.56 -11.42 -8.52
CA TYR A 290 24.59 -11.78 -7.56
C TYR A 290 24.33 -11.11 -6.21
N MET A 291 24.20 -11.94 -5.18
CA MET A 291 23.82 -11.55 -3.83
C MET A 291 25.01 -11.55 -2.89
N THR A 292 25.23 -10.41 -2.23
CA THR A 292 26.21 -10.26 -1.16
C THR A 292 25.55 -10.35 0.22
N GLY A 293 26.36 -10.68 1.23
CA GLY A 293 25.95 -10.53 2.63
C GLY A 293 25.86 -9.05 3.04
N LEU A 294 25.35 -8.81 4.24
CA LEU A 294 25.37 -7.50 4.88
C LEU A 294 26.53 -7.44 5.87
N ILE A 295 27.30 -6.36 5.85
CA ILE A 295 28.32 -6.10 6.86
C ILE A 295 27.58 -5.67 8.14
N ARG A 296 27.91 -6.31 9.26
CA ARG A 296 27.34 -6.01 10.58
C ARG A 296 28.45 -5.52 11.51
N ASP A 297 28.06 -4.89 12.61
CA ASP A 297 28.95 -4.61 13.74
C ASP A 297 29.40 -5.91 14.44
N ASP A 298 30.42 -5.77 15.30
CA ASP A 298 31.02 -6.87 16.07
C ASP A 298 30.11 -7.38 17.20
#